data_AF-A0A519DPT0-F1
#
_entry.id   AF-A0A519DPT0-F1
#
_cell.length_a   1.000
_cell.length_b   1.000
_cell.length_c   1.000
_cell.angle_alpha   90.00
_cell.angle_beta   90.00
_cell.angle_gamma   90.00
#
_symmetry.space_group_name_H-M   'P 1'
#
loop_
_entity.id
_entity.type
_entity.pdbx_description
1 polymer ?
#
loop_
_entity_poly.entity_id
_entity_poly.type
_entity_poly.pdbx_seq_one_letter_code
_entity_poly.pdbx_strand_id
1 'polypeptide(L)'
;MIPVSDLMQVQHPGYRTFIQSNTMSAMHYPLFFDYCICVSERFRHYAYQEANVLINENSLMHIIDCIKQLDDTDEPEIVLPLREQIRHSCYEFLEHCNDMSTKFKSPTSISLFYNELGQLVMQTAFEFAGVQHE
;
A
#
# COMPACT_ATOMS: atom_id res chain seq x y z
N MET A 1 -6.47 -17.23 -17.46
CA MET A 1 -7.51 -16.44 -16.74
C MET A 1 -7.00 -16.25 -15.33
N ILE A 2 -6.77 -15.01 -14.91
CA ILE A 2 -6.22 -14.71 -13.59
C ILE A 2 -7.37 -14.73 -12.55
N PRO A 3 -7.28 -15.52 -11.46
CA PRO A 3 -8.33 -15.54 -10.44
C PRO A 3 -8.36 -14.21 -9.67
N VAL A 4 -9.48 -13.50 -9.73
CA VAL A 4 -9.65 -12.19 -9.05
C VAL A 4 -9.44 -12.29 -7.53
N SER A 5 -9.93 -13.38 -6.94
CA SER A 5 -9.74 -13.67 -5.51
C SER A 5 -8.27 -13.81 -5.11
N ASP A 6 -7.44 -14.30 -6.03
CA ASP A 6 -6.01 -14.44 -5.81
C ASP A 6 -5.29 -13.11 -6.00
N LEU A 7 -5.64 -12.32 -7.03
CA LEU A 7 -5.11 -10.96 -7.19
C LEU A 7 -5.36 -10.08 -5.97
N MET A 8 -6.58 -10.13 -5.43
CA MET A 8 -6.97 -9.37 -4.24
C MET A 8 -6.55 -10.04 -2.93
N GLN A 9 -5.86 -11.18 -2.99
CA GLN A 9 -5.40 -11.93 -1.82
C GLN A 9 -6.51 -12.12 -0.76
N VAL A 10 -7.72 -12.49 -1.17
CA VAL A 10 -8.92 -12.48 -0.28
C VAL A 10 -8.84 -13.45 0.90
N GLN A 11 -7.93 -14.42 0.83
CA GLN A 11 -7.66 -15.37 1.91
C GLN A 11 -6.69 -14.81 2.95
N HIS A 12 -5.99 -13.73 2.64
CA HIS A 12 -5.06 -13.09 3.55
C HIS A 12 -5.82 -12.45 4.72
N PRO A 13 -5.38 -12.62 5.98
CA PRO A 13 -6.07 -12.05 7.15
C PRO A 13 -6.25 -10.53 7.06
N GLY A 14 -5.27 -9.82 6.50
CA GLY A 14 -5.35 -8.37 6.28
C GLY A 14 -6.42 -7.92 5.27
N TYR A 15 -6.91 -8.80 4.39
CA TYR A 15 -8.05 -8.49 3.51
C TYR A 15 -9.30 -8.11 4.31
N ARG A 16 -9.54 -8.78 5.44
CA ARG A 16 -10.68 -8.48 6.32
C ARG A 16 -10.56 -7.10 6.94
N THR A 17 -9.35 -6.74 7.37
CA THR A 17 -9.05 -5.41 7.89
C THR A 17 -9.30 -4.33 6.83
N PHE A 18 -8.87 -4.59 5.58
CA PHE A 18 -9.08 -3.68 4.47
C PHE A 18 -10.57 -3.46 4.16
N ILE A 19 -11.38 -4.52 4.04
CA ILE A 19 -12.81 -4.38 3.67
C ILE A 19 -13.70 -3.83 4.78
N GLN A 20 -13.29 -3.93 6.05
CA GLN A 20 -14.13 -3.56 7.19
C GLN A 20 -14.06 -2.07 7.56
N SER A 21 -13.08 -1.34 7.03
CA SER A 21 -12.64 -0.10 7.66
C SER A 21 -12.27 0.98 6.64
N ASN A 22 -12.96 2.12 6.72
CA ASN A 22 -12.49 3.39 6.13
C ASN A 22 -11.35 4.03 6.96
N THR A 23 -11.17 3.55 8.19
CA THR A 23 -10.11 3.96 9.13
C THR A 23 -9.62 2.72 9.86
N MET A 24 -8.31 2.60 10.02
CA MET A 24 -7.70 1.42 10.59
C MET A 24 -7.10 1.75 11.95
N SER A 25 -7.34 0.90 12.95
CA SER A 25 -6.64 1.01 14.23
C SER A 25 -5.17 0.66 14.08
N ALA A 26 -4.29 1.41 14.75
CA ALA A 26 -2.85 1.21 14.76
C ALA A 26 -2.40 -0.24 15.05
N MET A 27 -3.17 -0.98 15.86
CA MET A 27 -2.89 -2.40 16.14
C MET A 27 -2.92 -3.29 14.89
N HIS A 28 -3.61 -2.87 13.83
CA HIS A 28 -3.74 -3.64 12.59
C HIS A 28 -2.76 -3.20 11.50
N TYR A 29 -1.97 -2.14 11.70
CA TYR A 29 -1.05 -1.63 10.68
C TYR A 29 -0.07 -2.70 10.16
N PRO A 30 0.61 -3.48 11.03
CA PRO A 30 1.54 -4.50 10.53
C PRO A 30 0.87 -5.53 9.61
N LEU A 31 -0.32 -5.99 10.00
CA LEU A 31 -1.09 -6.97 9.23
C LEU A 31 -1.58 -6.41 7.88
N PHE A 32 -1.88 -5.12 7.85
CA PHE A 32 -2.30 -4.43 6.63
C PHE A 32 -1.15 -4.16 5.67
N PHE A 33 0.02 -3.74 6.17
CA PHE A 33 1.19 -3.56 5.33
C PHE A 33 1.68 -4.88 4.72
N ASP A 34 1.66 -5.97 5.50
CA ASP A 34 1.93 -7.33 5.02
C ASP A 34 0.96 -7.76 3.90
N TYR A 35 -0.32 -7.46 4.08
CA TYR A 35 -1.33 -7.66 3.04
C TYR A 35 -1.05 -6.86 1.76
N CYS A 36 -0.66 -5.58 1.88
CA CYS A 36 -0.33 -4.74 0.73
C CYS A 36 0.88 -5.27 -0.05
N ILE A 37 1.89 -5.82 0.65
CA ILE A 37 3.03 -6.49 0.03
C ILE A 37 2.52 -7.69 -0.77
N CYS A 38 1.74 -8.58 -0.14
CA CYS A 38 1.22 -9.78 -0.79
C CYS A 38 0.39 -9.46 -2.05
N VAL A 39 -0.44 -8.41 -2.02
CA VAL A 39 -1.24 -7.96 -3.17
C VAL A 39 -0.33 -7.45 -4.30
N SER A 40 0.67 -6.63 -3.97
CA SER A 40 1.62 -6.07 -4.94
C SER A 40 2.43 -7.18 -5.61
N GLU A 41 2.93 -8.13 -4.81
CA GLU A 41 3.68 -9.28 -5.31
C GLU A 41 2.83 -10.17 -6.22
N ARG A 42 1.56 -10.41 -5.86
CA ARG A 42 0.65 -11.18 -6.71
C ARG A 42 0.40 -10.48 -8.03
N PHE A 43 0.15 -9.17 -7.99
CA PHE A 43 -0.06 -8.39 -9.20
C PHE A 43 1.18 -8.44 -10.10
N ARG A 44 2.38 -8.24 -9.53
CA ARG A 44 3.66 -8.36 -10.23
C ARG A 44 3.87 -9.74 -10.85
N HIS A 45 3.56 -10.81 -10.13
CA HIS A 45 3.67 -12.17 -10.66
C HIS A 45 2.87 -12.34 -11.95
N TYR A 46 1.61 -11.88 -11.96
CA TYR A 46 0.76 -11.97 -13.14
C TYR A 46 1.15 -10.98 -14.24
N ALA A 47 1.52 -9.75 -13.88
CA ALA A 47 1.96 -8.73 -14.84
C ALA A 47 3.26 -9.14 -15.56
N TYR A 48 4.18 -9.80 -14.85
CA TYR A 48 5.40 -10.34 -15.44
C TYR A 48 5.10 -11.46 -16.43
N GLN A 49 4.18 -12.37 -16.10
CA GLN A 49 3.77 -13.46 -16.99
C GLN A 49 3.09 -12.99 -18.28
N GLU A 50 2.27 -11.92 -18.21
CA GLU A 50 1.47 -11.46 -19.33
C GLU A 50 2.15 -10.39 -20.19
N ALA A 51 2.99 -9.52 -19.60
CA ALA A 51 3.42 -8.29 -20.27
C ALA A 51 4.87 -7.85 -19.98
N ASN A 52 5.68 -8.65 -19.26
CA ASN A 52 7.05 -8.27 -18.85
C ASN A 52 7.13 -6.88 -18.20
N VAL A 53 6.07 -6.46 -17.51
CA VAL A 53 6.03 -5.15 -16.85
C VAL A 53 6.83 -5.24 -15.56
N LEU A 54 7.87 -4.41 -15.44
CA LEU A 54 8.59 -4.20 -14.18
C LEU A 54 7.77 -3.28 -13.29
N ILE A 55 7.35 -3.83 -12.18
CA ILE A 55 6.53 -3.17 -11.16
C ILE A 55 7.48 -2.90 -9.98
N ASN A 56 7.70 -1.61 -9.70
CA ASN A 56 8.61 -1.15 -8.65
C ASN A 56 7.86 -1.04 -7.31
N GLU A 57 8.03 -2.03 -6.44
CA GLU A 57 7.42 -2.11 -5.11
C GLU A 57 8.24 -1.37 -4.03
N ASN A 58 9.33 -0.68 -4.42
CA ASN A 58 10.27 -0.08 -3.48
C ASN A 58 9.62 0.97 -2.57
N SER A 59 8.57 1.66 -3.03
CA SER A 59 7.87 2.69 -2.26
C SER A 59 7.17 2.11 -1.02
N LEU A 60 6.51 0.96 -1.12
CA LEU A 60 5.84 0.32 0.02
C LEU A 60 6.84 -0.13 1.09
N MET A 61 7.94 -0.75 0.66
CA MET A 61 9.00 -1.18 1.58
C MET A 61 9.65 0.03 2.27
N HIS A 62 9.88 1.10 1.52
CA HIS A 62 10.44 2.34 2.08
C HIS A 62 9.52 2.99 3.11
N ILE A 63 8.19 2.98 2.90
CA ILE A 63 7.20 3.44 3.89
C ILE A 63 7.36 2.64 5.19
N ILE A 64 7.40 1.31 5.09
CA ILE A 64 7.50 0.41 6.25
C ILE A 64 8.81 0.66 7.01
N ASP A 65 9.92 0.83 6.30
CA ASP A 65 11.22 1.07 6.92
C ASP A 65 11.32 2.45 7.57
N CYS A 66 10.66 3.47 7.01
CA CYS A 66 10.55 4.78 7.65
C CYS A 66 9.67 4.74 8.89
N ILE A 67 8.55 4.00 8.85
CA ILE A 67 7.65 3.79 9.99
C ILE A 67 8.38 3.12 11.16
N LYS A 68 9.17 2.08 10.88
CA LYS A 68 10.01 1.43 11.91
C LYS A 68 11.01 2.41 12.52
N GLN A 69 11.69 3.20 11.70
CA GLN A 69 12.64 4.19 12.21
C GLN A 69 11.98 5.27 13.05
N LEU A 70 10.74 5.68 12.73
CA LEU A 70 9.97 6.60 13.56
C LEU A 70 9.58 6.01 14.92
N ASP A 71 9.38 4.70 15.01
CA ASP A 71 9.10 4.01 16.29
C ASP A 71 10.35 3.96 17.19
N ASP A 72 11.54 4.05 16.60
CA ASP A 72 12.83 3.95 17.29
C ASP A 72 13.39 5.31 17.76
N THR A 73 12.82 6.45 17.33
CA THR A 73 13.37 7.78 17.64
C THR A 73 12.33 8.89 17.71
N ASP A 74 12.48 9.77 18.71
CA ASP A 74 11.72 11.01 18.86
C ASP A 74 12.53 12.26 18.46
N GLU A 75 13.78 12.10 18.01
CA GLU A 75 14.67 13.21 17.71
C GLU A 75 14.19 14.00 16.47
N PRO A 76 13.85 15.30 16.60
CA PRO A 76 13.21 16.07 15.52
C PRO A 76 14.02 16.11 14.21
N GLU A 77 15.35 16.13 14.33
CA GLU A 77 16.30 16.11 13.21
C GLU A 77 16.25 14.81 12.38
N ILE A 78 15.73 13.73 12.96
CA ILE A 78 15.51 12.44 12.27
C ILE A 78 14.03 12.31 11.87
N VAL A 79 13.11 12.65 12.78
CA VAL A 79 11.66 12.52 12.57
C VAL A 79 11.15 13.36 11.39
N LEU A 80 11.60 14.62 11.26
CA LEU A 80 11.11 15.50 10.19
C LEU A 80 11.50 15.00 8.78
N PRO A 81 12.77 14.62 8.52
CA PRO A 81 13.13 13.98 7.26
C PRO A 81 12.39 12.66 6.99
N LEU A 82 12.13 11.84 8.01
CA LEU A 82 11.39 10.58 7.84
C LEU A 82 9.93 10.83 7.44
N ARG A 83 9.28 11.84 8.01
CA ARG A 83 7.93 12.26 7.63
C ARG A 83 7.85 12.68 6.16
N GLU A 84 8.83 13.42 5.67
CA GLU A 84 8.89 13.82 4.25
C GLU A 84 9.09 12.61 3.34
N GLN A 85 9.97 11.68 3.72
CA GLN A 85 10.20 10.44 3.00
C GLN A 85 8.95 9.57 2.93
N ILE A 86 8.22 9.43 4.04
CA ILE A 86 6.92 8.73 4.07
C ILE A 86 5.94 9.40 3.13
N ARG A 87 5.85 10.74 3.13
CA ARG A 87 4.96 11.48 2.24
C ARG A 87 5.26 11.15 0.77
N HIS A 88 6.52 11.28 0.37
CA HIS A 88 6.94 11.01 -1.00
C HIS A 88 6.64 9.57 -1.41
N SER A 89 7.04 8.60 -0.60
CA SER A 89 6.82 7.18 -0.91
C SER A 89 5.34 6.79 -0.91
N CYS A 90 4.50 7.44 -0.10
CA CYS A 90 3.04 7.23 -0.17
C CYS A 90 2.46 7.70 -1.49
N TYR A 91 2.89 8.86 -2.02
CA TYR A 91 2.44 9.32 -3.34
C TYR A 91 2.94 8.40 -4.45
N GLU A 92 4.19 7.95 -4.41
CA GLU A 92 4.71 6.96 -5.35
C GLU A 92 3.90 5.66 -5.31
N PHE A 93 3.59 5.14 -4.12
CA PHE A 93 2.77 3.95 -3.96
C PHE A 93 1.33 4.16 -4.46
N LEU A 94 0.75 5.34 -4.22
CA LEU A 94 -0.58 5.68 -4.73
C LEU A 94 -0.62 5.73 -6.26
N GLU A 95 0.38 6.35 -6.90
CA GLU A 95 0.53 6.32 -8.35
C GLU A 95 0.67 4.90 -8.87
N HIS A 96 1.43 4.08 -8.15
CA HIS A 96 1.60 2.68 -8.47
C HIS A 96 0.28 1.89 -8.44
N CYS A 97 -0.52 2.08 -7.39
CA CYS A 97 -1.87 1.52 -7.30
C CYS A 97 -2.79 2.00 -8.43
N ASN A 98 -2.71 3.28 -8.82
CA ASN A 98 -3.45 3.81 -9.96
C ASN A 98 -3.01 3.11 -11.27
N ASP A 99 -1.71 2.89 -11.46
CA ASP A 99 -1.21 2.16 -12.62
C ASP A 99 -1.72 0.71 -12.66
N MET A 100 -1.80 0.02 -11.50
CA MET A 100 -2.42 -1.30 -11.41
C MET A 100 -3.89 -1.26 -11.80
N SER A 101 -4.64 -0.27 -11.31
CA SER A 101 -6.08 -0.15 -11.54
C SER A 101 -6.43 0.04 -13.02
N THR A 102 -5.60 0.78 -13.77
CA THR A 102 -5.79 1.03 -15.21
C THR A 102 -5.66 -0.22 -16.07
N LYS A 103 -5.04 -1.31 -15.55
CA LYS A 103 -4.92 -2.57 -16.29
C LYS A 103 -6.24 -3.33 -16.37
N PHE A 104 -7.23 -2.98 -15.54
CA PHE A 104 -8.53 -3.61 -15.51
C PHE A 104 -9.58 -2.66 -16.10
N LYS A 105 -10.22 -3.07 -17.21
CA LYS A 105 -11.34 -2.34 -17.83
C LYS A 105 -12.70 -2.86 -17.36
N SER A 106 -12.75 -4.14 -16.99
CA SER A 106 -13.93 -4.81 -16.45
C SER A 106 -13.49 -6.11 -15.75
N PRO A 107 -14.05 -6.46 -14.57
CA PRO A 107 -15.00 -5.67 -13.78
C PRO A 107 -14.33 -4.47 -13.11
N THR A 108 -15.07 -3.36 -12.94
CA THR A 108 -14.56 -2.11 -12.33
C THR A 108 -14.22 -2.25 -10.84
N SER A 109 -14.77 -3.27 -10.17
CA SER A 109 -14.48 -3.56 -8.76
C SER A 109 -13.00 -3.80 -8.49
N ILE A 110 -12.25 -4.35 -9.46
CA ILE A 110 -10.81 -4.60 -9.31
C ILE A 110 -10.04 -3.27 -9.38
N SER A 111 -10.42 -2.38 -10.30
CA SER A 111 -9.81 -1.05 -10.39
C SER A 111 -10.06 -0.23 -9.14
N LEU A 112 -11.30 -0.24 -8.63
CA LEU A 112 -11.67 0.44 -7.39
C LEU A 112 -10.85 -0.10 -6.22
N PHE A 113 -10.71 -1.42 -6.12
CA PHE A 113 -9.90 -2.07 -5.08
C PHE A 113 -8.46 -1.53 -5.03
N TYR A 114 -7.75 -1.47 -6.15
CA TYR A 114 -6.36 -0.98 -6.14
C TYR A 114 -6.28 0.51 -5.78
N ASN A 115 -7.20 1.33 -6.28
CA ASN A 115 -7.26 2.75 -5.92
C ASN A 115 -7.51 2.95 -4.41
N GLU A 116 -8.46 2.20 -3.85
CA GLU A 116 -8.77 2.24 -2.41
C GLU A 116 -7.60 1.74 -1.56
N LEU A 117 -6.87 0.72 -2.02
CA LEU A 117 -5.67 0.20 -1.36
C LEU A 117 -4.59 1.30 -1.21
N GLY A 118 -4.27 2.00 -2.29
CA GLY A 118 -3.29 3.08 -2.28
C GLY A 118 -3.69 4.24 -1.36
N GLN A 119 -4.98 4.62 -1.39
CA GLN A 119 -5.52 5.66 -0.51
C GLN A 119 -5.42 5.26 0.97
N LEU A 120 -5.78 4.02 1.30
CA LEU A 120 -5.74 3.55 2.69
C LEU A 120 -4.30 3.43 3.21
N VAL A 121 -3.33 3.02 2.39
CA VAL A 121 -1.90 3.04 2.74
C VAL A 121 -1.44 4.46 3.05
N MET A 122 -1.75 5.42 2.17
CA MET A 122 -1.38 6.82 2.39
C MET A 122 -1.99 7.37 3.69
N GLN A 123 -3.29 7.15 3.90
CA GLN A 123 -3.99 7.61 5.11
C GLN A 123 -3.39 6.98 6.37
N THR A 124 -3.15 5.67 6.35
CA THR A 124 -2.58 4.92 7.48
C THR A 124 -1.17 5.41 7.81
N ALA A 125 -0.32 5.56 6.81
CA ALA A 125 1.05 6.01 7.00
C ALA A 125 1.11 7.46 7.48
N PHE A 126 0.22 8.32 7.00
CA PHE A 126 0.16 9.73 7.43
C PHE A 126 -0.35 9.86 8.86
N GLU A 127 -1.38 9.08 9.22
CA GLU A 127 -1.89 9.01 10.60
C GLU A 127 -0.79 8.53 11.55
N PHE A 128 -0.07 7.47 11.21
CA PHE A 128 1.05 6.96 12.01
C PHE A 128 2.16 8.01 12.16
N ALA A 129 2.58 8.61 11.04
CA ALA A 129 3.71 9.54 11.02
C ALA A 129 3.34 10.93 11.56
N GLY A 130 2.07 11.24 11.82
CA GLY A 130 1.61 12.58 12.20
C GLY A 130 1.81 13.61 11.07
N VAL A 131 1.62 13.19 9.82
CA VAL A 131 1.75 14.04 8.62
C VAL A 131 0.37 14.64 8.29
N GLN A 132 0.31 15.96 8.12
CA GLN A 132 -0.93 16.63 7.70
C GLN A 132 -1.13 16.48 6.18
N HIS A 133 -2.37 16.26 5.75
CA HIS A 133 -2.78 16.37 4.36
C HIS A 133 -2.81 17.86 3.98
N GLU A 134 -1.76 18.35 3.30
CA GLU A 134 -1.77 19.68 2.66
C GLU A 134 -2.44 19.63 1.29
#